data_AF-A0AA43CDH9-F1
#
_entry.id   AF-A0AA43CDH9-F1
#
_cell.length_a   1.000
_cell.length_b   1.000
_cell.length_c   1.000
_cell.angle_alpha   90.00
_cell.angle_beta   90.00
_cell.angle_gamma   90.00
#
_symmetry.space_group_name_H-M   'P 1'
#
loop_
_entity.id
_entity.type
_entity.pdbx_description
1 polymer ?
#
loop_
_entity_poly.entity_id
_entity_poly.type
_entity_poly.pdbx_seq_one_letter_code
_entity_poly.pdbx_strand_id
1 'polypeptide(L)'
;MSAALEEFGFFQVVQGYLDQASEVMGLPDHVREILEEPKNELIVHFPVRMDDGRNRVFKGYRIQHNNVMGPYKGGMRYHQAVNLDELKALAMQMTWKCALLGVPFGGGKGGIKFNPRDHSEDELRRITRRFTHALGTNIGPAHDIPAPDVGTNAKTMVWMMDTYMNTGPTYQKNDQRAVVTGKTINAGGSEGREKATGQGVVHCIKEWARERRFDLEGATAIVQG
;
A
#
# COMPACT_ATOMS: atom_id res chain seq x y z
N MET A 1 28.04 17.52 -26.44
CA MET A 1 26.78 16.74 -26.46
C MET A 1 26.22 16.77 -25.05
N SER A 2 25.07 17.40 -24.87
CA SER A 2 24.38 17.46 -23.57
C SER A 2 24.12 16.03 -23.11
N ALA A 3 24.67 15.63 -21.97
CA ALA A 3 24.19 14.49 -21.24
C ALA A 3 22.72 14.78 -20.95
N ALA A 4 21.81 14.08 -21.63
CA ALA A 4 20.42 14.07 -21.21
C ALA A 4 20.44 13.58 -19.76
N LEU A 5 19.89 14.37 -18.84
CA LEU A 5 19.59 13.89 -17.50
C LEU A 5 18.72 12.65 -17.70
N GLU A 6 19.27 11.46 -17.43
CA GLU A 6 18.47 10.25 -17.34
C GLU A 6 17.40 10.52 -16.28
N GLU A 7 16.16 10.62 -16.72
CA GLU A 7 15.02 10.74 -15.83
C GLU A 7 14.87 9.37 -15.13
N PHE A 8 15.63 9.18 -14.05
CA PHE A 8 15.60 7.93 -13.30
C PHE A 8 14.17 7.65 -12.85
N GLY A 9 13.63 6.52 -13.32
CA GLY A 9 12.32 6.06 -12.88
C GLY A 9 12.35 5.88 -11.36
N PHE A 10 11.27 6.24 -10.67
CA PHE A 10 11.22 6.16 -9.20
C PHE A 10 11.57 4.76 -8.67
N PHE A 11 11.27 3.70 -9.42
CA PHE A 11 11.70 2.34 -9.09
C PHE A 11 13.22 2.15 -9.08
N GLN A 12 13.92 2.65 -10.10
CA GLN A 12 15.38 2.58 -10.19
C GLN A 12 16.05 3.36 -9.05
N VAL A 13 15.49 4.51 -8.66
CA VAL A 13 15.97 5.27 -7.49
C VAL A 13 15.88 4.41 -6.22
N VAL A 14 14.77 3.70 -6.04
CA VAL A 14 14.58 2.82 -4.88
C VAL A 14 15.50 1.59 -4.95
N GLN A 15 15.71 1.00 -6.13
CA GLN A 15 16.72 -0.07 -6.32
C GLN A 15 18.13 0.42 -5.95
N GLY A 16 18.49 1.66 -6.28
CA GLY A 16 19.76 2.25 -5.86
C GLY A 16 19.95 2.31 -4.34
N TYR A 17 18.87 2.44 -3.55
CA TYR A 17 18.96 2.33 -2.08
C TYR A 17 19.21 0.90 -1.61
N LEU A 18 18.64 -0.10 -2.30
CA LEU A 18 18.94 -1.52 -2.03
C LEU A 18 20.41 -1.82 -2.29
N ASP A 19 20.94 -1.30 -3.39
CA ASP A 19 22.34 -1.49 -3.78
C ASP A 19 23.30 -0.94 -2.72
N GLN A 20 23.09 0.33 -2.32
CA GLN A 20 23.87 0.97 -1.27
C GLN A 20 23.80 0.21 0.06
N ALA A 21 22.60 -0.23 0.46
CA ALA A 21 22.43 -1.01 1.69
C ALA A 21 23.12 -2.38 1.60
N SER A 22 23.05 -3.03 0.43
CA SER A 22 23.67 -4.34 0.19
C SER A 22 25.19 -4.28 0.29
N GLU A 23 25.80 -3.23 -0.26
CA GLU A 23 27.24 -2.98 -0.15
C GLU A 23 27.68 -2.78 1.30
N VAL A 24 26.97 -1.93 2.06
CA VAL A 24 27.28 -1.65 3.46
C VAL A 24 27.17 -2.91 4.34
N MET A 25 26.20 -3.78 4.04
CA MET A 25 25.96 -5.00 4.81
C MET A 25 26.81 -6.20 4.37
N GLY A 26 27.48 -6.12 3.21
CA GLY A 26 28.10 -7.28 2.57
C GLY A 26 27.06 -8.35 2.23
N LEU A 27 25.90 -7.94 1.74
CA LEU A 27 24.79 -8.85 1.44
C LEU A 27 25.17 -9.77 0.26
N PRO A 28 24.94 -11.08 0.36
CA PRO A 28 25.20 -11.98 -0.76
C PRO A 28 24.39 -11.61 -2.01
N ASP A 29 25.00 -11.68 -3.19
CA ASP A 29 24.41 -11.24 -4.46
C ASP A 29 23.04 -11.88 -4.72
N HIS A 30 22.90 -13.18 -4.46
CA HIS A 30 21.63 -13.89 -4.64
C HIS A 30 20.48 -13.33 -3.78
N VAL A 31 20.78 -12.77 -2.60
CA VAL A 31 19.76 -12.14 -1.75
C VAL A 31 19.37 -10.77 -2.32
N ARG A 32 20.36 -10.01 -2.80
CA ARG A 32 20.12 -8.72 -3.48
C ARG A 32 19.23 -8.92 -4.70
N GLU A 33 19.54 -9.87 -5.57
CA GLU A 33 18.74 -10.21 -6.76
C GLU A 33 17.29 -10.55 -6.41
N ILE A 34 17.06 -11.32 -5.33
CA ILE A 34 15.70 -11.67 -4.86
C ILE A 34 14.93 -10.42 -4.36
N LEU A 35 15.64 -9.44 -3.81
CA LEU A 35 15.04 -8.21 -3.27
C LEU A 35 14.91 -7.09 -4.30
N GLU A 36 15.53 -7.22 -5.47
CA GLU A 36 15.60 -6.18 -6.50
C GLU A 36 14.30 -6.10 -7.34
N GLU A 37 13.57 -7.20 -7.46
CA GLU A 37 12.32 -7.28 -8.23
C GLU A 37 11.17 -7.83 -7.38
N PRO A 38 9.92 -7.37 -7.62
CA PRO A 38 8.77 -7.91 -6.94
C PRO A 38 8.48 -9.34 -7.39
N LYS A 39 8.11 -10.19 -6.43
CA LYS A 39 7.74 -11.57 -6.67
C LYS A 39 6.54 -11.76 -7.60
N ASN A 40 5.51 -10.90 -7.50
CA ASN A 40 4.40 -10.90 -8.46
C ASN A 40 3.95 -9.48 -8.83
N GLU A 41 3.60 -9.31 -10.10
CA GLU A 41 2.98 -8.10 -10.64
C GLU A 41 1.63 -8.43 -11.26
N LEU A 42 0.53 -8.05 -10.61
CA LEU A 42 -0.82 -8.33 -11.08
C LEU A 42 -1.38 -7.08 -11.77
N ILE A 43 -1.79 -7.24 -13.03
CA ILE A 43 -2.50 -6.21 -13.79
C ILE A 43 -3.87 -6.76 -14.17
N VAL A 44 -4.92 -6.04 -13.76
CA VAL A 44 -6.31 -6.43 -14.04
C VAL A 44 -7.04 -5.34 -14.80
N HIS A 45 -7.82 -5.75 -15.79
CA HIS A 45 -8.72 -4.88 -16.52
C HIS A 45 -10.15 -5.27 -16.20
N PHE A 46 -10.98 -4.30 -15.82
CA PHE A 46 -12.34 -4.60 -15.39
C PHE A 46 -13.35 -3.53 -15.82
N PRO A 47 -14.51 -3.94 -16.38
CA PRO A 47 -15.55 -3.01 -16.80
C PRO A 47 -16.42 -2.58 -15.62
N VAL A 48 -16.83 -1.31 -15.62
CA VAL A 48 -17.75 -0.73 -14.65
C VAL A 48 -18.80 0.09 -15.40
N ARG A 49 -20.08 -0.07 -15.02
CA ARG A 49 -21.17 0.79 -15.48
C ARG A 49 -21.10 2.13 -14.72
N MET A 50 -20.98 3.22 -15.46
CA MET A 50 -20.96 4.59 -14.94
C MET A 50 -22.40 5.10 -14.73
N ASP A 51 -22.56 6.21 -14.01
CA ASP A 51 -23.88 6.79 -13.71
C ASP A 51 -24.59 7.29 -14.97
N ASP A 52 -23.84 7.73 -15.99
CA ASP A 52 -24.36 8.13 -17.31
C ASP A 52 -24.82 6.93 -18.17
N GLY A 53 -24.72 5.71 -17.64
CA GLY A 53 -25.05 4.50 -18.36
C GLY A 53 -24.03 4.08 -19.41
N ARG A 54 -22.81 4.62 -19.43
CA ARG A 54 -21.72 4.07 -20.25
C ARG A 54 -20.96 3.00 -19.47
N ASN A 55 -20.29 2.11 -20.18
CA ASN A 55 -19.33 1.20 -19.57
C ASN A 55 -17.92 1.75 -19.76
N ARG A 56 -17.13 1.77 -18.68
CA ARG A 56 -15.72 2.14 -18.72
C ARG A 56 -14.86 0.99 -18.20
N VAL A 57 -13.76 0.70 -18.88
CA VAL A 57 -12.77 -0.28 -18.41
C VAL A 57 -11.70 0.45 -17.62
N PHE A 58 -11.44 -0.03 -16.40
CA PHE A 58 -10.37 0.46 -15.53
C PHE A 58 -9.19 -0.50 -15.54
N LYS A 59 -7.99 0.06 -15.41
CA LYS A 59 -6.74 -0.69 -15.23
C LYS A 59 -6.31 -0.60 -13.77
N GLY A 60 -6.26 -1.74 -13.10
CA GLY A 60 -5.85 -1.89 -11.71
C GLY A 60 -4.56 -2.71 -11.60
N TYR A 61 -3.84 -2.49 -10.50
CA TYR A 61 -2.54 -3.09 -10.21
C TYR A 61 -2.50 -3.63 -8.78
N ARG A 62 -1.84 -4.77 -8.58
CA ARG A 62 -1.40 -5.24 -7.26
C ARG A 62 0.01 -5.83 -7.38
N ILE A 63 0.97 -5.19 -6.75
CA ILE A 63 2.37 -5.59 -6.70
C ILE A 63 2.64 -6.23 -5.35
N GLN A 64 3.26 -7.41 -5.40
CA GLN A 64 3.57 -8.25 -4.27
C GLN A 64 5.08 -8.46 -4.26
N HIS A 65 5.78 -7.63 -3.49
CA HIS A 65 7.23 -7.53 -3.56
C HIS A 65 7.91 -8.75 -2.95
N ASN A 66 7.77 -8.93 -1.64
CA ASN A 66 8.39 -10.04 -0.93
C ASN A 66 7.51 -10.47 0.25
N ASN A 67 7.41 -11.78 0.49
CA ASN A 67 6.59 -12.38 1.55
C ASN A 67 7.36 -13.28 2.53
N VAL A 68 8.69 -13.14 2.60
CA VAL A 68 9.53 -13.97 3.49
C VAL A 68 9.13 -13.84 4.96
N MET A 69 8.77 -12.63 5.40
CA MET A 69 8.38 -12.35 6.79
C MET A 69 6.89 -12.61 7.08
N GLY A 70 6.08 -12.93 6.07
CA GLY A 70 4.64 -13.12 6.21
C GLY A 70 3.83 -12.58 5.03
N PRO A 71 2.49 -12.46 5.18
CA PRO A 71 1.59 -11.99 4.12
C PRO A 71 1.99 -10.63 3.57
N TYR A 72 1.74 -10.40 2.28
CA TYR A 72 2.00 -9.10 1.67
C TYR A 72 1.15 -8.01 2.34
N LYS A 73 1.74 -6.87 2.68
CA LYS A 73 1.02 -5.73 3.26
C LYS A 73 1.23 -4.47 2.44
N GLY A 74 0.13 -3.84 2.02
CA GLY A 74 0.23 -2.69 1.11
C GLY A 74 -1.02 -1.86 0.92
N GLY A 75 -0.87 -0.55 0.83
CA GLY A 75 -1.97 0.37 0.52
C GLY A 75 -2.52 0.23 -0.91
N MET A 76 -3.76 0.69 -1.13
CA MET A 76 -4.41 0.82 -2.43
C MET A 76 -4.54 2.30 -2.82
N ARG A 77 -3.85 2.73 -3.87
CA ARG A 77 -3.83 4.12 -4.34
C ARG A 77 -4.79 4.34 -5.51
N TYR A 78 -5.71 5.28 -5.36
CA TYR A 78 -6.58 5.73 -6.46
C TYR A 78 -6.13 7.11 -6.89
N HIS A 79 -5.38 7.17 -8.00
CA HIS A 79 -4.86 8.44 -8.49
C HIS A 79 -4.59 8.37 -10.00
N GLN A 80 -4.73 9.50 -10.69
CA GLN A 80 -4.58 9.59 -12.15
C GLN A 80 -3.14 9.33 -12.63
N ALA A 81 -2.15 9.56 -11.76
CA ALA A 81 -0.73 9.34 -12.03
C ALA A 81 -0.24 7.92 -11.72
N VAL A 82 -1.09 7.04 -11.16
CA VAL A 82 -0.70 5.66 -10.84
C VAL A 82 -0.12 4.98 -12.07
N ASN A 83 1.09 4.44 -11.90
CA ASN A 83 1.78 3.64 -12.89
C ASN A 83 2.47 2.44 -12.20
N LEU A 84 2.96 1.49 -13.01
CA LEU A 84 3.51 0.24 -12.52
C LEU A 84 4.79 0.47 -11.70
N ASP A 85 5.75 1.22 -12.23
CA ASP A 85 7.05 1.46 -11.60
C ASP A 85 6.92 2.14 -10.24
N GLU A 86 6.02 3.13 -10.13
CA GLU A 86 5.71 3.77 -8.85
C GLU A 86 5.21 2.76 -7.82
N LEU A 87 4.32 1.84 -8.21
CA LEU A 87 3.80 0.83 -7.30
C LEU A 87 4.84 -0.22 -6.93
N LYS A 88 5.76 -0.58 -7.84
CA LYS A 88 6.90 -1.45 -7.55
C LYS A 88 7.81 -0.84 -6.48
N ALA A 89 8.19 0.42 -6.66
CA ALA A 89 8.99 1.18 -5.71
C ALA A 89 8.34 1.23 -4.32
N LEU A 90 7.05 1.55 -4.27
CA LEU A 90 6.31 1.60 -3.00
C LEU A 90 6.12 0.22 -2.36
N ALA A 91 5.96 -0.85 -3.14
CA ALA A 91 5.84 -2.21 -2.60
C ALA A 91 7.17 -2.69 -1.99
N MET A 92 8.29 -2.37 -2.63
CA MET A 92 9.64 -2.61 -2.12
C MET A 92 9.88 -1.89 -0.80
N GLN A 93 9.56 -0.59 -0.73
CA GLN A 93 9.64 0.17 0.51
C GLN A 93 8.73 -0.39 1.62
N MET A 94 7.57 -0.96 1.28
CA MET A 94 6.72 -1.63 2.27
C MET A 94 7.37 -2.88 2.86
N THR A 95 8.13 -3.66 2.07
CA THR A 95 8.92 -4.79 2.59
C THR A 95 9.89 -4.31 3.66
N TRP A 96 10.68 -3.27 3.36
CA TRP A 96 11.67 -2.75 4.29
C TRP A 96 11.04 -2.14 5.53
N LYS A 97 9.97 -1.35 5.34
CA LYS A 97 9.23 -0.76 6.46
C LYS A 97 8.72 -1.82 7.42
N CYS A 98 8.15 -2.92 6.91
CA CYS A 98 7.65 -4.00 7.75
C CYS A 98 8.79 -4.73 8.47
N ALA A 99 9.90 -5.01 7.77
CA ALA A 99 11.07 -5.66 8.35
C ALA A 99 11.72 -4.80 9.46
N LEU A 100 11.94 -3.50 9.22
CA LEU A 100 12.55 -2.57 10.19
C LEU A 100 11.72 -2.42 11.47
N LEU A 101 10.40 -2.54 11.36
CA LEU A 101 9.48 -2.49 12.51
C LEU A 101 9.28 -3.84 13.19
N GLY A 102 9.88 -4.93 12.67
CA GLY A 102 9.73 -6.27 13.21
C GLY A 102 8.30 -6.82 13.15
N VAL A 103 7.47 -6.31 12.24
CA VAL A 103 6.09 -6.81 12.06
C VAL A 103 6.09 -7.98 11.06
N PRO A 104 5.29 -9.04 11.28
CA PRO A 104 5.33 -10.27 10.48
C PRO A 104 4.59 -10.12 9.14
N PHE A 105 5.03 -9.17 8.33
CA PHE A 105 4.47 -8.86 7.03
C PHE A 105 5.55 -8.70 5.97
N GLY A 106 5.20 -9.12 4.77
CA GLY A 106 5.88 -8.76 3.53
C GLY A 106 5.48 -7.37 3.03
N GLY A 107 5.94 -7.04 1.82
CA GLY A 107 5.64 -5.77 1.17
C GLY A 107 4.75 -5.93 -0.04
N GLY A 108 3.72 -5.09 -0.14
CA GLY A 108 2.91 -4.97 -1.34
C GLY A 108 2.45 -3.54 -1.57
N LYS A 109 1.87 -3.30 -2.74
CA LYS A 109 1.19 -2.05 -3.07
C LYS A 109 0.22 -2.28 -4.21
N GLY A 110 -0.91 -1.60 -4.23
CA GLY A 110 -1.79 -1.64 -5.39
C GLY A 110 -2.40 -0.29 -5.68
N GLY A 111 -3.16 -0.23 -6.77
CA GLY A 111 -3.84 0.99 -7.15
C GLY A 111 -4.60 0.87 -8.46
N ILE A 112 -5.36 1.93 -8.78
CA ILE A 112 -6.12 2.05 -10.02
C ILE A 112 -5.79 3.42 -10.61
N LYS A 113 -5.51 3.46 -11.92
CA LYS A 113 -5.18 4.69 -12.63
C LYS A 113 -6.45 5.45 -13.02
N PHE A 114 -6.93 6.31 -12.13
CA PHE A 114 -8.04 7.24 -12.37
C PHE A 114 -8.08 8.35 -11.31
N ASN A 115 -8.74 9.47 -11.60
CA ASN A 115 -8.98 10.51 -10.60
C ASN A 115 -10.29 10.22 -9.83
N PRO A 116 -10.23 9.90 -8.53
CA PRO A 116 -11.44 9.57 -7.77
C PRO A 116 -12.38 10.77 -7.57
N ARG A 117 -11.92 12.00 -7.78
CA ARG A 117 -12.74 13.22 -7.65
C ARG A 117 -13.72 13.42 -8.81
N ASP A 118 -13.48 12.75 -9.93
CA ASP A 118 -14.34 12.84 -11.13
C ASP A 118 -15.50 11.85 -11.09
N HIS A 119 -15.69 11.16 -9.97
CA HIS A 119 -16.64 10.06 -9.81
C HIS A 119 -17.56 10.28 -8.63
N SER A 120 -18.81 9.86 -8.79
CA SER A 120 -19.76 9.81 -7.68
C SER A 120 -19.34 8.76 -6.66
N GLU A 121 -19.89 8.85 -5.45
CA GLU A 121 -19.67 7.81 -4.43
C GLU A 121 -20.12 6.42 -4.90
N ASP A 122 -21.20 6.36 -5.66
CA ASP A 122 -21.73 5.10 -6.19
C ASP A 122 -20.84 4.50 -7.27
N GLU A 123 -20.26 5.34 -8.14
CA GLU A 123 -19.23 4.92 -9.09
C GLU A 123 -17.98 4.41 -8.36
N LEU A 124 -17.48 5.15 -7.37
CA LEU A 124 -16.32 4.74 -6.56
C LEU A 124 -16.56 3.39 -5.87
N ARG A 125 -17.78 3.18 -5.36
CA ARG A 125 -18.19 1.90 -4.79
C ARG A 125 -18.17 0.81 -5.85
N ARG A 126 -18.80 0.99 -7.01
CA ARG A 126 -18.81 -0.02 -8.09
C ARG A 126 -17.40 -0.34 -8.61
N ILE A 127 -16.55 0.68 -8.78
CA ILE A 127 -15.13 0.54 -9.17
C ILE A 127 -14.39 -0.30 -8.13
N THR A 128 -14.50 0.03 -6.84
CA THR A 128 -13.80 -0.68 -5.76
C THR A 128 -14.23 -2.14 -5.66
N ARG A 129 -15.54 -2.39 -5.73
CA ARG A 129 -16.09 -3.75 -5.69
C ARG A 129 -15.60 -4.57 -6.88
N ARG A 130 -15.70 -4.02 -8.10
CA ARG A 130 -15.28 -4.73 -9.31
C ARG A 130 -13.77 -4.99 -9.32
N PHE A 131 -12.96 -4.03 -8.86
CA PHE A 131 -11.52 -4.22 -8.70
C PHE A 131 -11.20 -5.34 -7.71
N THR A 132 -11.85 -5.35 -6.55
CA THR A 132 -11.66 -6.39 -5.53
C THR A 132 -12.02 -7.77 -6.05
N HIS A 133 -13.14 -7.88 -6.78
CA HIS A 133 -13.52 -9.11 -7.43
C HIS A 133 -12.49 -9.56 -8.49
N ALA A 134 -11.93 -8.62 -9.27
CA ALA A 134 -10.90 -8.92 -10.26
C ALA A 134 -9.57 -9.38 -9.63
N LEU A 135 -9.24 -8.91 -8.42
CA LEU A 135 -8.10 -9.42 -7.66
C LEU A 135 -8.32 -10.87 -7.19
N GLY A 136 -9.56 -11.24 -6.85
CA GLY A 136 -9.93 -12.60 -6.49
C GLY A 136 -9.08 -13.16 -5.35
N THR A 137 -8.55 -14.38 -5.53
CA THR A 137 -7.72 -15.09 -4.54
C THR A 137 -6.28 -14.58 -4.45
N ASN A 138 -5.90 -13.56 -5.23
CA ASN A 138 -4.59 -12.93 -5.11
C ASN A 138 -4.50 -12.02 -3.87
N ILE A 139 -5.62 -11.78 -3.19
CA ILE A 139 -5.66 -11.17 -1.85
C ILE A 139 -6.28 -12.15 -0.85
N GLY A 140 -5.96 -11.98 0.43
CA GLY A 140 -6.50 -12.83 1.49
C GLY A 140 -5.85 -12.56 2.85
N PRO A 141 -6.55 -12.87 3.96
CA PRO A 141 -6.06 -12.60 5.32
C PRO A 141 -4.68 -13.19 5.64
N ALA A 142 -4.35 -14.35 5.06
CA ALA A 142 -3.09 -15.05 5.26
C ALA A 142 -2.13 -14.94 4.06
N HIS A 143 -2.48 -14.14 3.05
CA HIS A 143 -1.72 -14.06 1.80
C HIS A 143 -1.32 -12.63 1.44
N ASP A 144 -2.30 -11.73 1.26
CA ASP A 144 -2.07 -10.35 0.90
C ASP A 144 -3.21 -9.47 1.44
N ILE A 145 -2.84 -8.48 2.26
CA ILE A 145 -3.75 -7.66 3.07
C ILE A 145 -3.66 -6.19 2.64
N PRO A 146 -4.58 -5.71 1.79
CA PRO A 146 -4.64 -4.31 1.40
C PRO A 146 -4.90 -3.33 2.57
N ALA A 147 -4.64 -2.04 2.34
CA ALA A 147 -4.87 -0.93 3.27
C ALA A 147 -5.26 0.36 2.51
N PRO A 148 -5.69 1.42 3.23
CA PRO A 148 -5.84 2.74 2.63
C PRO A 148 -4.50 3.32 2.17
N ASP A 149 -4.57 4.17 1.14
CA ASP A 149 -3.52 5.03 0.63
C ASP A 149 -4.15 6.30 0.02
N VAL A 150 -3.40 7.07 -0.78
CA VAL A 150 -3.92 8.26 -1.47
C VAL A 150 -5.15 7.89 -2.31
N GLY A 151 -6.25 8.62 -2.12
CA GLY A 151 -7.51 8.40 -2.83
C GLY A 151 -8.37 7.25 -2.29
N THR A 152 -7.96 6.57 -1.21
CA THR A 152 -8.76 5.54 -0.54
C THR A 152 -8.82 5.76 0.98
N ASN A 153 -9.84 5.21 1.62
CA ASN A 153 -10.08 5.44 3.06
C ASN A 153 -10.79 4.24 3.70
N ALA A 154 -11.25 4.41 4.94
CA ALA A 154 -11.94 3.36 5.67
C ALA A 154 -13.20 2.85 4.98
N LYS A 155 -13.94 3.73 4.30
CA LYS A 155 -15.12 3.35 3.52
C LYS A 155 -14.74 2.48 2.32
N THR A 156 -13.68 2.84 1.59
CA THR A 156 -13.12 1.99 0.52
C THR A 156 -12.77 0.60 1.04
N MET A 157 -12.10 0.52 2.19
CA MET A 157 -11.72 -0.78 2.79
C MET A 157 -12.93 -1.61 3.19
N VAL A 158 -14.00 -0.99 3.70
CA VAL A 158 -15.25 -1.70 4.00
C VAL A 158 -15.87 -2.30 2.73
N TRP A 159 -15.87 -1.57 1.61
CA TRP A 159 -16.35 -2.12 0.33
C TRP A 159 -15.49 -3.27 -0.19
N MET A 160 -14.17 -3.19 -0.03
CA MET A 160 -13.26 -4.29 -0.39
C MET A 160 -13.53 -5.53 0.48
N MET A 161 -13.58 -5.35 1.81
CA MET A 161 -13.87 -6.42 2.75
C MET A 161 -15.20 -7.12 2.43
N ASP A 162 -16.27 -6.34 2.29
CA ASP A 162 -17.61 -6.86 2.01
C ASP A 162 -17.65 -7.61 0.68
N THR A 163 -17.01 -7.09 -0.36
CA THR A 163 -16.96 -7.77 -1.66
C THR A 163 -16.22 -9.10 -1.57
N TYR A 164 -15.04 -9.10 -0.95
CA TYR A 164 -14.22 -10.30 -0.83
C TYR A 164 -14.93 -11.38 0.01
N MET A 165 -15.55 -11.00 1.14
CA MET A 165 -16.34 -11.92 1.97
C MET A 165 -17.50 -12.59 1.19
N ASN A 166 -18.12 -11.88 0.25
CA ASN A 166 -19.20 -12.43 -0.56
C ASN A 166 -18.73 -13.20 -1.81
N THR A 167 -17.43 -13.22 -2.10
CA THR A 167 -16.85 -14.10 -3.12
C THR A 167 -16.40 -15.46 -2.58
N GLY A 168 -16.22 -15.58 -1.25
CA GLY A 168 -15.79 -16.81 -0.59
C GLY A 168 -16.93 -17.68 -0.05
N PRO A 169 -16.63 -18.87 0.48
CA PRO A 169 -17.63 -19.75 1.08
C PRO A 169 -18.31 -19.13 2.30
N THR A 170 -19.63 -19.33 2.42
CA THR A 170 -20.44 -18.72 3.49
C THR A 170 -19.93 -19.01 4.90
N TYR A 171 -19.41 -20.22 5.14
CA TYR A 171 -18.94 -20.64 6.47
C TYR A 171 -17.63 -19.98 6.91
N GLN A 172 -16.91 -19.29 6.01
CA GLN A 172 -15.64 -18.60 6.33
C GLN A 172 -15.77 -17.07 6.38
N LYS A 173 -16.98 -16.51 6.19
CA LYS A 173 -17.16 -15.05 6.01
C LYS A 173 -16.50 -14.23 7.13
N ASN A 174 -16.65 -14.65 8.38
CA ASN A 174 -16.09 -13.92 9.52
C ASN A 174 -14.55 -13.89 9.53
N ASP A 175 -13.92 -15.00 9.13
CA ASP A 175 -12.45 -15.11 9.07
C ASP A 175 -11.87 -14.19 7.98
N GLN A 176 -12.63 -13.97 6.90
CA GLN A 176 -12.22 -13.12 5.79
C GLN A 176 -12.26 -11.61 6.11
N ARG A 177 -12.75 -11.18 7.28
CA ARG A 177 -12.77 -9.76 7.69
C ARG A 177 -11.37 -9.16 7.78
N ALA A 178 -10.35 -9.98 7.99
CA ALA A 178 -8.95 -9.57 8.07
C ALA A 178 -8.29 -9.36 6.69
N VAL A 179 -9.00 -9.55 5.58
CA VAL A 179 -8.47 -9.35 4.22
C VAL A 179 -7.96 -7.93 3.97
N VAL A 180 -8.47 -6.92 4.69
CA VAL A 180 -7.96 -5.53 4.61
C VAL A 180 -7.81 -4.91 6.01
N THR A 181 -6.89 -3.98 6.15
CA THR A 181 -6.79 -3.13 7.35
C THR A 181 -7.31 -1.72 7.08
N GLY A 182 -7.45 -0.92 8.14
CA GLY A 182 -7.92 0.47 8.01
C GLY A 182 -9.41 0.62 7.76
N LYS A 183 -10.22 -0.39 8.12
CA LYS A 183 -11.68 -0.36 8.13
C LYS A 183 -12.22 0.62 9.19
N THR A 184 -13.51 0.93 9.13
CA THR A 184 -14.22 1.62 10.21
C THR A 184 -14.25 0.77 11.48
N ILE A 185 -14.37 1.40 12.65
CA ILE A 185 -14.42 0.68 13.95
C ILE A 185 -15.53 -0.37 13.96
N ASN A 186 -16.74 0.02 13.53
CA ASN A 186 -17.89 -0.89 13.45
C ASN A 186 -17.66 -2.10 12.51
N ALA A 187 -16.75 -1.99 11.55
CA ALA A 187 -16.40 -3.07 10.64
C ALA A 187 -15.16 -3.88 11.09
N GLY A 188 -14.66 -3.68 12.32
CA GLY A 188 -13.46 -4.34 12.84
C GLY A 188 -12.17 -3.58 12.50
N GLY A 189 -12.28 -2.26 12.42
CA GLY A 189 -11.13 -1.35 12.45
C GLY A 189 -10.55 -1.26 13.86
N SER A 190 -9.31 -0.79 13.96
CA SER A 190 -8.61 -0.59 15.23
C SER A 190 -8.71 0.87 15.67
N GLU A 191 -8.95 1.09 16.96
CA GLU A 191 -8.93 2.42 17.56
C GLU A 191 -7.54 3.06 17.48
N GLY A 192 -7.49 4.40 17.49
CA GLY A 192 -6.23 5.14 17.42
C GLY A 192 -5.58 5.19 16.03
N ARG A 193 -6.10 4.48 15.03
CA ARG A 193 -5.56 4.47 13.65
C ARG A 193 -5.33 5.88 13.09
N GLU A 194 -6.30 6.77 13.22
CA GLU A 194 -6.25 8.11 12.58
C GLU A 194 -5.06 8.94 13.06
N LYS A 195 -4.72 8.84 14.34
CA LYS A 195 -3.61 9.58 14.95
C LYS A 195 -2.28 8.83 14.95
N ALA A 196 -2.27 7.53 14.65
CA ALA A 196 -1.11 6.65 14.84
C ALA A 196 0.17 7.16 14.17
N THR A 197 0.11 7.59 12.91
CA THR A 197 1.29 8.09 12.18
C THR A 197 1.82 9.39 12.79
N GLY A 198 0.94 10.34 13.11
CA GLY A 198 1.34 11.62 13.71
C GLY A 198 1.90 11.45 15.13
N GLN A 199 1.29 10.58 15.93
CA GLN A 199 1.83 10.19 17.24
C GLN A 199 3.20 9.53 17.10
N GLY A 200 3.38 8.66 16.10
CA GLY A 200 4.67 8.04 15.78
C GLY A 200 5.79 9.06 15.55
N VAL A 201 5.51 10.13 14.78
CA VAL A 201 6.49 11.23 14.58
C VAL A 201 6.88 11.88 15.91
N VAL A 202 5.90 12.16 16.77
CA VAL A 202 6.16 12.73 18.11
C VAL A 202 6.99 11.78 18.97
N HIS A 203 6.73 10.47 18.91
CA HIS A 203 7.54 9.48 19.62
C HIS A 203 8.99 9.45 19.12
N CYS A 204 9.21 9.46 17.81
CA CYS A 204 10.56 9.54 17.24
C CYS A 204 11.31 10.80 17.68
N ILE A 205 10.66 11.96 17.69
CA ILE A 205 11.26 13.22 18.15
C ILE A 205 11.65 13.14 19.64
N LYS A 206 10.78 12.55 20.48
CA LYS A 206 11.06 12.36 21.91
C LYS A 206 12.25 11.43 22.15
N GLU A 207 12.35 10.33 21.42
CA GLU A 207 13.51 9.42 21.52
C GLU A 207 14.80 10.10 21.05
N TRP A 208 14.77 10.81 19.93
CA TRP A 208 15.89 11.60 19.46
C TRP A 208 16.34 12.66 20.49
N ALA A 209 15.39 13.37 21.08
CA ALA A 209 15.69 14.39 22.09
C ALA A 209 16.35 13.78 23.33
N ARG A 210 15.87 12.61 23.77
CA ARG A 210 16.47 11.84 24.85
C ARG A 210 17.91 11.42 24.53
N GLU A 211 18.17 10.89 23.34
CA GLU A 211 19.51 10.48 22.89
C GLU A 211 20.47 11.67 22.79
N ARG A 212 19.99 12.82 22.32
CA ARG A 212 20.77 14.05 22.18
C ARG A 212 20.84 14.91 23.43
N ARG A 213 20.15 14.51 24.51
CA ARG A 213 19.96 15.32 25.73
C ARG A 213 19.45 16.72 25.42
N PHE A 214 18.55 16.82 24.44
CA PHE A 214 17.89 18.05 24.03
C PHE A 214 16.60 18.22 24.83
N ASP A 215 16.40 19.40 25.42
CA ASP A 215 15.16 19.71 26.12
C ASP A 215 14.08 20.17 25.14
N LEU A 216 12.93 19.48 25.18
CA LEU A 216 11.77 19.82 24.35
C LEU A 216 10.87 20.86 25.00
N GLU A 217 11.02 21.12 26.31
CA GLU A 217 10.20 22.11 27.00
C GLU A 217 10.44 23.52 26.44
N GLY A 218 9.36 24.20 26.03
CA GLY A 218 9.44 25.51 25.39
C GLY A 218 9.98 25.53 23.96
N ALA A 219 10.32 24.37 23.37
CA ALA A 219 10.78 24.30 21.99
C ALA A 219 9.65 24.60 20.98
N THR A 220 10.01 25.20 19.85
CA THR A 220 9.08 25.52 18.76
C THR A 220 9.29 24.57 17.56
N ALA A 221 8.22 24.31 16.81
CA ALA A 221 8.25 23.47 15.62
C ALA A 221 7.36 24.06 14.51
N ILE A 222 7.74 23.79 13.27
CA ILE A 222 6.97 24.14 12.07
C ILE A 222 6.48 22.83 11.43
N VAL A 223 5.19 22.76 11.12
CA VAL A 223 4.55 21.56 10.54
C VAL A 223 3.92 21.93 9.21
N GLN A 224 4.23 21.16 8.16
CA GLN A 224 3.55 21.24 6.87
C GLN A 224 2.51 20.11 6.79
N GLY A 225 1.26 20.47 6.49
CA GLY A 225 0.12 19.55 6.33
C GLY A 225 -0.42 19.51 4.91
#